data_AF-A0A0H3WR39-F1
#
_entry.id   AF-A0A0H3WR39-F1
#
_cell.length_a   1.000
_cell.length_b   1.000
_cell.length_c   1.000
_cell.angle_alpha   90.00
_cell.angle_beta   90.00
_cell.angle_gamma   90.00
#
_symmetry.space_group_name_H-M   'P 1'
#
loop_
_entity.id
_entity.type
_entity.pdbx_description
1 polymer ?
#
loop_
_entity_poly.entity_id
_entity_poly.type
_entity_poly.pdbx_seq_one_letter_code
_entity_poly.pdbx_strand_id
1 'polypeptide(L)'
;MRDDALRPAYCPMTPATARRRIRANAFPSLPSLPVRFARTVLRHVFRVAVLPGLALGASPAAHAAGNYCQHATFGAASVQKMTVCVRRQAFDNDVYVLRLDGKTALRGTDEEVAHGVFGRVGDRLVAMRCEAEESPARVSPAVAQALSWQTGMRVQRITDALGSVETGRRCTVKIDGADAGLLTFAFN
;
A
#
# COMPACT_ATOMS: atom_id res chain seq x y z
N MET A 1 -68.83 -11.58 -8.73
CA MET A 1 -68.87 -10.21 -8.16
C MET A 1 -67.40 -9.80 -7.99
N ARG A 2 -66.87 -9.04 -8.95
CA ARG A 2 -66.57 -7.59 -8.89
C ARG A 2 -65.31 -7.25 -8.08
N ASP A 3 -64.22 -7.06 -8.84
CA ASP A 3 -63.32 -5.90 -8.93
C ASP A 3 -62.75 -5.17 -7.70
N ASP A 4 -61.46 -4.85 -7.87
CA ASP A 4 -60.76 -3.60 -7.55
C ASP A 4 -60.57 -3.18 -6.07
N ALA A 5 -59.32 -3.04 -5.64
CA ALA A 5 -58.57 -1.83 -5.96
C ALA A 5 -57.14 -1.85 -5.37
N LEU A 6 -56.22 -1.45 -6.23
CA LEU A 6 -54.82 -1.10 -5.97
C LEU A 6 -54.67 0.17 -5.12
N ARG A 7 -53.49 0.25 -4.47
CA ARG A 7 -52.57 1.41 -4.36
C ARG A 7 -52.47 2.24 -3.05
N PRO A 8 -51.27 2.84 -2.81
CA PRO A 8 -50.76 3.31 -1.53
C PRO A 8 -50.96 4.81 -1.29
N ALA A 9 -50.76 5.25 -0.05
CA ALA A 9 -50.67 6.67 0.29
C ALA A 9 -49.24 7.05 0.75
N TYR A 10 -48.73 8.05 0.05
CA TYR A 10 -47.47 8.76 0.17
C TYR A 10 -47.40 9.60 1.47
N CYS A 11 -46.17 9.95 1.87
CA CYS A 11 -45.82 10.87 2.97
C CYS A 11 -46.47 12.27 2.88
N PRO A 12 -46.41 13.04 3.98
CA PRO A 12 -45.98 14.43 3.86
C PRO A 12 -44.79 14.78 4.77
N MET A 13 -43.79 15.45 4.18
CA MET A 13 -42.88 16.37 4.87
C MET A 13 -43.66 17.58 5.38
N THR A 14 -43.24 18.18 6.49
CA THR A 14 -43.16 19.65 6.66
C THR A 14 -42.38 20.04 7.93
N PRO A 15 -41.83 21.27 7.99
CA PRO A 15 -40.67 21.62 8.80
C PRO A 15 -41.03 22.36 10.09
N ALA A 16 -40.24 22.19 11.15
CA ALA A 16 -40.30 23.03 12.34
C ALA A 16 -39.10 23.99 12.36
N THR A 17 -39.40 25.25 12.08
CA THR A 17 -38.56 26.43 12.26
C THR A 17 -38.38 26.72 13.76
N ALA A 18 -37.14 26.80 14.23
CA ALA A 18 -36.84 27.33 15.56
C ALA A 18 -35.73 28.39 15.46
N ARG A 19 -36.17 29.65 15.35
CA ARG A 19 -35.36 30.85 15.59
C ARG A 19 -34.95 30.89 17.06
N ARG A 20 -33.65 30.99 17.37
CA ARG A 20 -33.21 31.62 18.62
C ARG A 20 -31.96 32.48 18.40
N ARG A 21 -31.95 33.58 19.14
CA ARG A 21 -31.24 34.83 18.88
C ARG A 21 -29.74 34.76 19.17
N ILE A 22 -29.04 35.42 18.27
CA ILE A 22 -27.73 36.08 18.30
C ILE A 22 -27.37 36.62 19.70
N ARG A 23 -26.19 36.21 20.20
CA ARG A 23 -25.29 37.07 20.98
C ARG A 23 -23.89 36.93 20.39
N ALA A 24 -23.41 38.04 19.85
CA ALA A 24 -22.08 38.23 19.33
C ALA A 24 -21.07 38.28 20.49
N ASN A 25 -20.00 37.51 20.38
CA ASN A 25 -18.72 37.87 20.96
C ASN A 25 -17.66 37.77 19.86
N ALA A 26 -16.89 38.84 19.76
CA ALA A 26 -15.99 39.17 18.69
C ALA A 26 -14.85 38.14 18.55
N PHE A 27 -14.71 37.58 17.35
CA PHE A 27 -13.46 37.02 16.87
C PHE A 27 -12.78 38.06 15.99
N PRO A 28 -11.48 38.38 16.20
CA PRO A 28 -10.73 39.11 15.21
C PRO A 28 -10.50 38.21 13.99
N SER A 29 -10.90 38.76 12.85
CA SER A 29 -10.74 38.25 11.49
C SER A 29 -9.28 37.88 11.17
N LEU A 30 -9.05 36.60 10.85
CA LEU A 30 -7.87 36.17 10.10
C LEU A 30 -8.28 35.94 8.64
N PRO A 31 -7.53 36.48 7.66
CA PRO A 31 -7.86 36.35 6.25
C PRO A 31 -7.70 34.89 5.78
N SER A 32 -8.75 34.37 5.16
CA SER A 32 -8.78 33.11 4.44
C SER A 32 -7.79 33.12 3.26
N LEU A 33 -6.74 32.30 3.34
CA LEU A 33 -5.86 31.98 2.22
C LEU A 33 -6.34 30.68 1.54
N PRO A 34 -6.49 30.63 0.20
CA PRO A 34 -6.84 29.43 -0.51
C PRO A 34 -5.60 28.59 -0.85
N VAL A 35 -5.82 27.27 -0.94
CA VAL A 35 -5.12 26.34 -1.84
C VAL A 35 -3.67 25.96 -1.48
N ARG A 36 -3.52 24.67 -1.15
CA ARG A 36 -2.39 23.78 -1.49
C ARG A 36 -1.00 24.43 -1.39
N PHE A 37 -0.31 24.29 -0.25
CA PHE A 37 1.16 24.21 -0.16
C PHE A 37 1.55 24.09 1.33
N ALA A 38 1.14 23.01 1.99
CA ALA A 38 1.53 22.74 3.37
C ALA A 38 2.15 21.34 3.46
N ARG A 39 3.41 21.25 3.02
CA ARG A 39 4.47 20.33 3.50
C ARG A 39 5.81 20.47 2.75
N THR A 40 6.10 21.63 2.18
CA THR A 40 7.40 21.99 1.58
C THR A 40 8.08 23.14 2.33
N VAL A 41 8.01 23.17 3.67
CA VAL A 41 8.73 24.17 4.49
C VAL A 41 9.46 23.50 5.67
N LEU A 42 10.19 22.41 5.37
CA LEU A 42 11.24 21.92 6.25
C LEU A 42 12.53 21.61 5.45
N ARG A 43 12.86 22.48 4.48
CA ARG A 43 14.04 22.30 3.60
C ARG A 43 14.99 23.49 3.51
N HIS A 44 14.80 24.58 4.26
CA HIS A 44 15.61 25.81 4.08
C HIS A 44 16.16 26.47 5.35
N VAL A 45 16.67 25.70 6.32
CA VAL A 45 17.49 26.28 7.43
C VAL A 45 18.87 25.63 7.59
N PHE A 46 19.36 24.83 6.63
CA PHE A 46 20.75 24.38 6.66
C PHE A 46 21.47 24.72 5.37
N ARG A 47 21.90 25.99 5.27
CA ARG A 47 23.03 26.40 4.44
C ARG A 47 23.99 27.18 5.33
N VAL A 48 25.28 26.91 5.14
CA VAL A 48 26.48 27.48 5.79
C VAL A 48 27.01 26.70 7.00
N ALA A 49 27.77 25.63 6.70
CA ALA A 49 29.12 25.44 7.21
C ALA A 49 29.85 24.49 6.26
N VAL A 50 30.90 25.00 5.61
CA VAL A 50 31.80 24.24 4.74
C VAL A 50 32.73 23.42 5.63
N LEU A 51 32.64 22.08 5.56
CA LEU A 51 33.65 21.12 6.00
C LEU A 51 33.80 20.06 4.90
N PRO A 52 35.04 19.68 4.51
CA PRO A 52 35.26 18.62 3.55
C PRO A 52 35.29 17.27 4.26
N GLY A 53 34.58 16.27 3.72
CA GLY A 53 34.75 14.87 4.08
C GLY A 53 33.51 14.20 4.65
N LEU A 54 33.15 13.08 4.02
CA LEU A 54 32.05 12.15 4.34
C LEU A 54 30.65 12.63 3.97
N ALA A 55 30.42 12.71 2.66
CA ALA A 55 29.09 12.47 2.12
C ALA A 55 28.63 11.06 2.53
N LEU A 56 27.84 10.95 3.60
CA LEU A 56 26.91 9.83 3.71
C LEU A 56 25.88 10.02 2.60
N GLY A 57 26.16 9.40 1.46
CA GLY A 57 25.10 9.07 0.52
C GLY A 57 24.12 8.18 1.26
N ALA A 58 23.03 8.74 1.76
CA ALA A 58 21.81 7.98 1.94
C ALA A 58 21.44 7.55 0.51
N SER A 59 21.93 6.39 0.08
CA SER A 59 21.48 5.78 -1.16
C SER A 59 19.97 5.62 -1.00
N PRO A 60 19.13 6.34 -1.76
CA PRO A 60 17.80 5.80 -1.96
C PRO A 60 18.07 4.41 -2.53
N ALA A 61 17.52 3.37 -1.91
CA ALA A 61 17.55 2.05 -2.51
C ALA A 61 17.03 2.25 -3.94
N ALA A 62 17.92 2.18 -4.91
CA ALA A 62 17.56 2.31 -6.30
C ALA A 62 16.78 1.03 -6.57
N HIS A 63 15.45 1.09 -6.44
CA HIS A 63 14.56 0.00 -6.80
C HIS A 63 14.80 -0.27 -8.29
N ALA A 64 15.70 -1.21 -8.56
CA ALA A 64 16.11 -1.54 -9.90
C ALA A 64 14.88 -2.08 -10.63
N ALA A 65 14.49 -1.40 -11.72
CA ALA A 65 13.47 -1.90 -12.60
C ALA A 65 13.89 -3.30 -13.09
N GLY A 66 13.03 -4.29 -12.94
CA GLY A 66 13.37 -5.69 -13.17
C GLY A 66 12.14 -6.57 -13.28
N ASN A 67 12.27 -7.74 -13.90
CA ASN A 67 11.18 -8.71 -14.03
C ASN A 67 11.53 -9.98 -13.25
N TYR A 68 10.71 -10.35 -12.28
CA TYR A 68 10.90 -11.52 -11.44
C TYR A 68 9.70 -12.44 -11.58
N CYS A 69 9.92 -13.70 -11.96
CA CYS A 69 8.83 -14.68 -12.11
C CYS A 69 9.05 -15.84 -11.16
N GLN A 70 8.00 -16.20 -10.42
CA GLN A 70 7.93 -17.42 -9.64
C GLN A 70 6.88 -18.35 -10.24
N HIS A 71 7.11 -19.65 -10.10
CA HIS A 71 6.26 -20.69 -10.65
C HIS A 71 5.79 -21.63 -9.55
N ALA A 72 4.55 -22.09 -9.65
CA ALA A 72 3.99 -23.13 -8.81
C ALA A 72 3.09 -24.03 -9.67
N THR A 73 2.87 -25.27 -9.24
CA THR A 73 1.92 -26.18 -9.87
C THR A 73 0.69 -26.29 -8.99
N PHE A 74 -0.50 -26.10 -9.56
CA PHE A 74 -1.75 -26.18 -8.81
C PHE A 74 -2.26 -27.62 -8.76
N GLY A 75 -2.37 -28.19 -7.55
CA GLY A 75 -2.98 -29.50 -7.31
C GLY A 75 -2.14 -30.67 -7.85
N ALA A 76 -1.96 -31.72 -7.05
CA ALA A 76 -1.20 -32.91 -7.46
C ALA A 76 -1.81 -33.65 -8.70
N ALA A 77 -3.00 -33.26 -9.14
CA ALA A 77 -3.72 -33.82 -10.29
C ALA A 77 -3.99 -32.84 -11.44
N SER A 78 -3.72 -31.53 -11.26
CA SER A 78 -3.99 -30.53 -12.31
C SER A 78 -2.67 -30.12 -12.96
N VAL A 79 -2.57 -30.29 -14.28
CA VAL A 79 -1.38 -29.95 -15.08
C VAL A 79 -1.18 -28.43 -15.17
N GLN A 80 -2.03 -27.63 -14.51
CA GLN A 80 -2.06 -26.19 -14.70
C GLN A 80 -0.80 -25.54 -14.13
N LYS A 81 0.03 -24.99 -15.01
CA LYS A 81 1.25 -24.28 -14.63
C LYS A 81 0.88 -22.87 -14.22
N MET A 82 1.06 -22.56 -12.94
CA MET A 82 0.85 -21.23 -12.41
C MET A 82 2.16 -20.46 -12.38
N THR A 83 2.10 -19.20 -12.80
CA THR A 83 3.24 -18.28 -12.76
C THR A 83 2.79 -16.93 -12.27
N VAL A 84 3.49 -16.35 -11.30
CA VAL A 84 3.32 -14.94 -10.95
C VAL A 84 4.60 -14.21 -11.34
N CYS A 85 4.46 -13.20 -12.19
CA CYS A 85 5.56 -12.34 -12.58
C CYS A 85 5.35 -10.94 -12.00
N VAL A 86 6.36 -10.43 -11.32
CA VAL A 86 6.43 -9.07 -10.79
C VAL A 86 7.33 -8.27 -11.72
N ARG A 87 6.78 -7.22 -12.32
CA ARG A 87 7.56 -6.21 -13.02
C ARG A 87 7.77 -5.06 -12.05
N ARG A 88 8.98 -4.97 -11.52
CA ARG A 88 9.40 -3.87 -10.67
C ARG A 88 9.53 -2.61 -11.50
N GLN A 89 8.88 -1.54 -11.05
CA GLN A 89 8.93 -0.23 -11.67
C GLN A 89 9.57 0.77 -10.73
N ALA A 90 10.01 1.90 -11.26
CA ALA A 90 10.44 3.00 -10.40
C ALA A 90 9.24 3.52 -9.58
N PHE A 91 9.51 4.02 -8.38
CA PHE A 91 8.52 4.67 -7.51
C PHE A 91 7.40 3.74 -7.02
N ASP A 92 7.74 2.49 -6.66
CA ASP A 92 6.85 1.54 -5.97
C ASP A 92 5.56 1.19 -6.73
N ASN A 93 5.58 1.30 -8.07
CA ASN A 93 4.45 0.95 -8.95
C ASN A 93 4.61 -0.46 -9.55
N ASP A 94 4.93 -1.42 -8.70
CA ASP A 94 5.21 -2.78 -9.15
C ASP A 94 3.93 -3.43 -9.71
N VAL A 95 4.07 -4.13 -10.84
CA VAL A 95 2.94 -4.77 -11.54
C VAL A 95 3.06 -6.27 -11.44
N TYR A 96 2.03 -6.90 -10.88
CA TYR A 96 1.92 -8.34 -10.69
C TYR A 96 1.03 -8.91 -11.78
N VAL A 97 1.50 -9.99 -12.41
CA VAL A 97 0.78 -10.70 -13.46
C VAL A 97 0.71 -12.17 -13.11
N LEU A 98 -0.49 -12.65 -12.81
CA LEU A 98 -0.77 -14.07 -12.68
C LEU A 98 -1.03 -14.65 -14.07
N ARG A 99 -0.32 -15.74 -14.40
CA ARG A 99 -0.56 -16.56 -15.57
C ARG A 99 -0.93 -17.98 -15.16
N LEU A 100 -1.98 -18.49 -15.76
CA LEU A 100 -2.39 -19.89 -15.71
C LEU A 100 -2.18 -20.48 -17.10
N ASP A 101 -1.38 -21.54 -17.20
CA ASP A 101 -1.02 -22.18 -18.47
C ASP A 101 -0.43 -21.21 -19.50
N GLY A 102 0.39 -20.27 -19.01
CA GLY A 102 1.03 -19.24 -19.82
C GLY A 102 0.10 -18.09 -20.26
N LYS A 103 -1.22 -18.19 -20.04
CA LYS A 103 -2.19 -17.12 -20.34
C LYS A 103 -2.38 -16.22 -19.12
N THR A 104 -2.43 -14.92 -19.35
CA THR A 104 -2.71 -13.95 -18.27
C THR A 104 -4.11 -14.18 -17.71
N ALA A 105 -4.18 -14.47 -16.42
CA ALA A 105 -5.40 -14.70 -15.66
C ALA A 105 -5.80 -13.45 -14.88
N LEU A 106 -4.86 -12.85 -14.16
CA LEU A 106 -5.07 -11.63 -13.37
C LEU A 106 -3.87 -10.70 -13.51
N ARG A 107 -4.12 -9.41 -13.29
CA ARG A 107 -3.11 -8.37 -13.23
C ARG A 107 -3.52 -7.36 -12.17
N GLY A 108 -2.55 -6.86 -11.40
CA GLY A 108 -2.77 -5.76 -10.46
C GLY A 108 -1.48 -5.01 -10.15
N THR A 109 -1.61 -3.79 -9.64
CA THR A 109 -0.52 -3.06 -8.97
C THR A 109 -0.26 -3.63 -7.59
N ASP A 110 0.83 -3.18 -6.99
CA ASP A 110 1.25 -3.51 -5.64
C ASP A 110 0.12 -3.35 -4.59
N GLU A 111 -0.60 -2.23 -4.63
CA GLU A 111 -1.72 -1.95 -3.74
C GLU A 111 -2.94 -2.82 -4.06
N GLU A 112 -3.26 -3.00 -5.35
CA GLU A 112 -4.41 -3.81 -5.76
C GLU A 112 -4.24 -5.25 -5.29
N VAL A 113 -3.04 -5.83 -5.47
CA VAL A 113 -2.77 -7.21 -5.02
C VAL A 113 -2.66 -7.34 -3.51
N ALA A 114 -2.29 -6.29 -2.78
CA ALA A 114 -2.29 -6.30 -1.31
C ALA A 114 -3.71 -6.44 -0.74
N HIS A 115 -4.69 -5.79 -1.36
CA HIS A 115 -6.12 -5.92 -1.02
C HIS A 115 -6.76 -7.18 -1.62
N GLY A 116 -6.15 -7.72 -2.67
CA GLY A 116 -6.61 -8.90 -3.39
C GLY A 116 -7.32 -8.52 -4.69
N VAL A 117 -6.91 -9.17 -5.77
CA VAL A 117 -7.54 -9.05 -7.09
C VAL A 117 -8.25 -10.34 -7.45
N PHE A 118 -9.39 -10.24 -8.14
CA PHE A 118 -10.16 -11.40 -8.57
C PHE A 118 -10.77 -11.18 -9.95
N GLY A 119 -11.06 -12.27 -10.64
CA GLY A 119 -11.60 -12.25 -12.00
C GLY A 119 -12.01 -13.63 -12.47
N ARG A 120 -12.79 -13.68 -13.55
CA ARG A 120 -13.16 -14.95 -14.18
C ARG A 120 -12.17 -15.32 -15.28
N VAL A 121 -11.72 -16.58 -15.27
CA VAL A 121 -10.90 -17.17 -16.32
C VAL A 121 -11.61 -18.41 -16.84
N GLY A 122 -12.28 -18.26 -17.99
CA GLY A 122 -13.30 -19.22 -18.43
C GLY A 122 -14.43 -19.27 -17.40
N ASP A 123 -14.75 -20.47 -16.92
CA ASP A 123 -15.82 -20.67 -15.94
C ASP A 123 -15.39 -20.56 -14.48
N ARG A 124 -14.09 -20.42 -14.24
CA ARG A 124 -13.49 -20.45 -12.90
C ARG A 124 -13.30 -19.06 -12.35
N LEU A 125 -13.56 -18.90 -11.06
CA LEU A 125 -13.23 -17.67 -10.34
C LEU A 125 -11.79 -17.76 -9.83
N VAL A 126 -10.93 -16.85 -10.25
CA VAL A 126 -9.54 -16.80 -9.82
C VAL A 126 -9.36 -15.58 -8.93
N ALA A 127 -8.65 -15.74 -7.82
CA ALA A 127 -8.26 -14.66 -6.93
C ALA A 127 -6.76 -14.74 -6.62
N MET A 128 -6.10 -13.61 -6.48
CA MET A 128 -4.70 -13.51 -6.09
C MET A 128 -4.55 -12.39 -5.05
N ARG A 129 -3.79 -12.67 -3.99
CA ARG A 129 -3.41 -11.67 -2.99
C ARG A 129 -1.94 -11.80 -2.67
N CYS A 130 -1.20 -10.69 -2.71
CA CYS A 130 0.22 -10.64 -2.40
C CYS A 130 0.46 -9.77 -1.19
N GLU A 131 1.06 -10.33 -0.15
CA GLU A 131 1.36 -9.65 1.11
C GLU A 131 2.85 -9.36 1.21
N ALA A 132 3.21 -8.16 1.68
CA ALA A 132 4.59 -7.80 1.99
C ALA A 132 5.14 -8.71 3.09
N GLU A 133 6.35 -9.21 2.88
CA GLU A 133 7.12 -9.94 3.88
C GLU A 133 8.13 -8.99 4.50
N GLU A 134 7.78 -8.50 5.69
CA GLU A 134 8.58 -7.56 6.45
C GLU A 134 9.55 -8.27 7.38
N SER A 135 10.81 -7.85 7.36
CA SER A 135 11.80 -8.22 8.37
C SER A 135 12.28 -6.97 9.11
N PRO A 136 12.66 -7.09 10.40
CA PRO A 136 13.25 -5.97 11.12
C PRO A 136 14.47 -5.42 10.37
N ALA A 137 14.55 -4.09 10.26
CA ALA A 137 15.68 -3.42 9.64
C ALA A 137 16.97 -3.82 10.39
N ARG A 138 17.84 -4.57 9.72
CA ARG A 138 19.11 -4.98 10.34
C ARG A 138 20.11 -3.85 10.22
N VAL A 139 20.49 -3.29 11.36
CA VAL A 139 21.58 -2.34 11.46
C VAL A 139 22.70 -2.97 12.25
N SER A 140 23.92 -2.89 11.71
CA SER A 140 25.07 -3.46 12.40
C SER A 140 25.27 -2.76 13.75
N PRO A 141 25.76 -3.46 14.78
CA PRO A 141 25.97 -2.86 16.10
C PRO A 141 26.85 -1.60 16.05
N ALA A 142 27.86 -1.59 15.17
CA ALA A 142 28.75 -0.44 14.97
C ALA A 142 28.00 0.78 14.42
N VAL A 143 27.08 0.59 13.45
CA VAL A 143 26.29 1.69 12.89
C VAL A 143 25.28 2.20 13.91
N ALA A 144 24.61 1.31 14.65
CA ALA A 144 23.68 1.70 15.69
C ALA A 144 24.38 2.47 16.83
N GLN A 145 25.60 2.07 17.20
CA GLN A 145 26.43 2.77 18.17
C GLN A 145 26.86 4.16 17.67
N ALA A 146 27.27 4.27 16.40
CA ALA A 146 27.63 5.55 15.80
C ALA A 146 26.44 6.52 15.75
N LEU A 147 25.26 6.04 15.34
CA LEU A 147 24.01 6.81 15.36
C LEU A 147 23.64 7.25 16.78
N SER A 148 23.90 6.40 17.78
CA SER A 148 23.67 6.74 19.20
C SER A 148 24.53 7.91 19.65
N TRP A 149 25.82 7.92 19.30
CA TRP A 149 26.72 9.04 19.62
C TRP A 149 26.34 10.33 18.89
N GLN A 150 25.88 10.24 17.64
CA GLN A 150 25.50 11.42 16.86
C GLN A 150 24.18 12.04 17.31
N THR A 151 23.20 11.22 17.68
CA THR A 151 21.84 11.68 17.97
C THR A 151 21.55 11.81 19.47
N GLY A 152 22.41 11.26 20.33
CA GLY A 152 22.17 11.13 21.77
C GLY A 152 21.08 10.11 22.11
N MET A 153 20.49 9.43 21.12
CA MET A 153 19.46 8.40 21.34
C MET A 153 20.10 7.09 21.80
N ARG A 154 19.40 6.34 22.66
CA ARG A 154 19.82 4.99 23.03
C ARG A 154 19.78 4.06 21.82
N VAL A 155 20.77 3.18 21.70
CA VAL A 155 20.86 2.15 20.64
C VAL A 155 19.53 1.40 20.46
N GLN A 156 18.89 0.99 21.56
CA GLN A 156 17.60 0.31 21.50
C GLN A 156 16.52 1.13 20.78
N ARG A 157 16.42 2.44 21.07
CA ARG A 157 15.47 3.33 20.38
C ARG A 157 15.82 3.55 18.92
N ILE A 158 17.09 3.48 18.56
CA ILE A 158 17.51 3.56 17.15
C ILE A 158 17.04 2.32 16.42
N THR A 159 17.29 1.12 16.95
CA THR A 159 16.81 -0.14 16.37
C THR A 159 15.29 -0.18 16.27
N ASP A 160 14.58 0.26 17.32
CA ASP A 160 13.11 0.31 17.32
C ASP A 160 12.57 1.35 16.32
N ALA A 161 13.25 2.48 16.15
CA ALA A 161 12.84 3.54 15.21
C ALA A 161 13.12 3.21 13.74
N LEU A 162 14.03 2.27 13.47
CA LEU A 162 14.35 1.84 12.10
C LEU A 162 13.24 0.99 11.47
N GLY A 163 12.32 0.45 12.28
CA GLY A 163 11.14 -0.26 11.81
C GLY A 163 11.47 -1.56 11.07
N SER A 164 10.57 -1.96 10.17
CA SER A 164 10.72 -3.10 9.28
C SER A 164 11.09 -2.63 7.86
N VAL A 165 11.80 -3.50 7.15
CA VAL A 165 12.03 -3.39 5.71
C VAL A 165 11.33 -4.54 5.01
N GLU A 166 10.70 -4.25 3.88
CA GLU A 166 10.16 -5.29 3.01
C GLU A 166 11.33 -6.10 2.43
N THR A 167 11.37 -7.38 2.78
CA THR A 167 12.39 -8.34 2.32
C THR A 167 11.90 -9.22 1.18
N GLY A 168 10.60 -9.18 0.91
CA GLY A 168 9.99 -10.04 -0.07
C GLY A 168 8.48 -9.89 -0.11
N ARG A 169 7.83 -10.74 -0.88
CA ARG A 169 6.38 -10.84 -0.97
C ARG A 169 5.90 -12.26 -1.06
N ARG A 170 4.74 -12.50 -0.47
CA ARG A 170 4.05 -13.79 -0.49
C ARG A 170 2.72 -13.66 -1.20
N CYS A 171 2.63 -14.26 -2.38
CA CYS A 171 1.42 -14.31 -3.19
C CYS A 171 0.66 -15.61 -2.95
N THR A 172 -0.57 -15.50 -2.48
CA THR A 172 -1.56 -16.59 -2.43
C THR A 172 -2.46 -16.50 -3.65
N VAL A 173 -2.75 -17.64 -4.26
CA VAL A 173 -3.72 -17.73 -5.37
C VAL A 173 -4.79 -18.71 -4.98
N LYS A 174 -6.05 -18.36 -5.25
CA LYS A 174 -7.22 -19.22 -5.05
C LYS A 174 -7.96 -19.39 -6.36
N ILE A 175 -8.46 -20.60 -6.61
CA ILE A 175 -9.34 -20.86 -7.74
C ILE A 175 -10.60 -21.56 -7.24
N ASP A 176 -11.76 -20.99 -7.58
CA ASP A 176 -13.09 -21.42 -7.12
C ASP A 176 -13.19 -21.49 -5.59
N GLY A 177 -12.45 -20.62 -4.90
CA GLY A 177 -12.38 -20.55 -3.44
C GLY A 177 -11.36 -21.51 -2.79
N ALA A 178 -10.81 -22.47 -3.53
CA ALA A 178 -9.79 -23.39 -3.04
C ALA A 178 -8.38 -22.80 -3.17
N ASP A 179 -7.50 -23.08 -2.20
CA ASP A 179 -6.11 -22.65 -2.25
C ASP A 179 -5.40 -23.32 -3.42
N ALA A 180 -4.89 -22.49 -4.34
CA ALA A 180 -4.30 -22.93 -5.59
C ALA A 180 -2.78 -22.83 -5.64
N GLY A 181 -2.21 -21.98 -4.80
CA GLY A 181 -0.79 -22.02 -4.54
C GLY A 181 -0.29 -20.83 -3.75
N LEU A 182 0.96 -20.97 -3.34
CA LEU A 182 1.70 -20.01 -2.55
C LEU A 182 3.04 -19.77 -3.25
N LEU A 183 3.32 -18.52 -3.63
CA LEU A 183 4.58 -18.13 -4.26
C LEU A 183 5.26 -17.07 -3.39
N THR A 184 6.55 -17.27 -3.13
CA THR A 184 7.34 -16.33 -2.33
C THR A 184 8.42 -15.69 -3.21
N PHE A 185 8.51 -14.36 -3.15
CA PHE A 185 9.49 -13.54 -3.83
C PHE A 185 10.43 -12.96 -2.77
N ALA A 186 11.73 -13.12 -2.93
CA ALA A 186 12.72 -12.43 -2.10
C ALA A 186 13.28 -11.26 -2.92
N PHE A 187 13.25 -10.07 -2.36
CA PHE A 187 13.82 -8.87 -2.96
C PHE A 187 15.17 -8.61 -2.27
N ASN A 188 16.21 -9.30 -2.73
CA ASN A 188 17.60 -9.08 -2.29
C ASN A 188 18.24 -7.89 -3.01
#